data_AF-A0A183VH33-F1
#
_entry.id   AF-A0A183VH33-F1
#
_cell.length_a   1.000
_cell.length_b   1.000
_cell.length_c   1.000
_cell.angle_alpha   90.00
_cell.angle_beta   90.00
_cell.angle_gamma   90.00
#
_symmetry.space_group_name_H-M   'P 1'
#
loop_
_entity.id
_entity.type
_entity.pdbx_description
1 polymer ?
#
loop_
_entity_poly.entity_id
_entity_poly.type
_entity_poly.pdbx_seq_one_letter_code
_entity_poly.pdbx_strand_id
1 'polypeptide(L)'
;MLHGDGLAGLPGDLVAPKKPLYSHRSERGTGLPSFAGAGSSSAPEGISSSDCTMEYLADLIKEKRQLEIFPQFFPHTERLIDEEITRVRTVPFHCSFTIEKVDLPEPEGDPITIQKKVYVPCKEHP
;
A
#
# COMPACT_ATOMS: atom_id res chain seq x y z
N MET A 1 -12.59 64.78 -39.34
CA MET A 1 -11.83 64.99 -38.09
C MET A 1 -12.30 63.95 -37.10
N LEU A 2 -11.39 63.03 -36.77
CA LEU A 2 -11.59 61.90 -35.86
C LEU A 2 -11.73 62.43 -34.43
N HIS A 3 -12.80 62.08 -33.72
CA HIS A 3 -12.88 62.31 -32.27
C HIS A 3 -12.44 61.02 -31.58
N GLY A 4 -11.27 61.11 -30.93
CA GLY A 4 -10.61 60.01 -30.25
C GLY A 4 -11.11 59.79 -28.83
N ASP A 5 -10.82 58.57 -28.37
CA ASP A 5 -10.96 58.05 -27.03
C ASP A 5 -10.26 58.90 -25.96
N GLY A 6 -10.89 58.96 -24.79
CA GLY A 6 -10.35 59.57 -23.57
C GLY A 6 -11.06 59.01 -22.34
N LEU A 7 -10.78 57.75 -21.99
CA LEU A 7 -11.28 57.11 -20.77
C LEU A 7 -10.44 57.56 -19.57
N ALA A 8 -11.09 58.27 -18.65
CA ALA A 8 -10.50 58.84 -17.44
C ALA A 8 -10.74 57.96 -16.21
N GLY A 9 -9.73 57.92 -15.32
CA GLY A 9 -9.93 58.02 -13.86
C GLY A 9 -10.22 56.76 -13.05
N LEU A 10 -9.18 56.19 -12.44
CA LEU A 10 -9.21 55.69 -11.04
C LEU A 10 -9.08 56.91 -10.08
N PRO A 11 -9.46 56.91 -8.77
CA PRO A 11 -9.20 55.83 -7.78
C PRO A 11 -10.22 55.68 -6.61
N GLY A 12 -10.00 54.70 -5.71
CA GLY A 12 -10.53 54.74 -4.33
C GLY A 12 -10.87 53.39 -3.68
N ASP A 13 -10.08 53.01 -2.67
CA ASP A 13 -10.15 51.84 -1.79
C ASP A 13 -11.47 51.62 -1.02
N LEU A 14 -11.76 50.35 -0.64
CA LEU A 14 -11.92 49.88 0.76
C LEU A 14 -12.34 48.38 0.85
N VAL A 15 -11.47 47.59 1.50
CA VAL A 15 -11.75 46.56 2.55
C VAL A 15 -12.28 45.15 2.19
N ALA A 16 -11.52 44.16 2.68
CA ALA A 16 -11.60 42.69 2.54
C ALA A 16 -12.74 41.99 3.34
N PRO A 17 -12.88 40.64 3.22
CA PRO A 17 -12.21 39.74 4.19
C PRO A 17 -11.62 38.45 3.54
N LYS A 18 -10.32 38.16 3.73
CA LYS A 18 -9.73 37.22 4.71
C LYS A 18 -10.29 35.79 4.73
N LYS A 19 -9.51 34.80 4.26
CA LYS A 19 -8.89 33.72 5.06
C LYS A 19 -7.63 33.16 4.33
N PRO A 20 -6.44 33.20 4.92
CA PRO A 20 -5.25 32.58 4.35
C PRO A 20 -5.23 31.06 4.55
N LEU A 21 -4.78 30.35 3.51
CA LEU A 21 -4.47 28.92 3.52
C LEU A 21 -3.36 28.63 4.54
N TYR A 22 -3.57 27.56 5.30
CA TYR A 22 -2.73 27.09 6.41
C TYR A 22 -1.26 26.96 5.97
N SER A 23 -0.37 27.68 6.66
CA SER A 23 1.08 27.48 6.59
C SER A 23 1.51 26.64 7.79
N HIS A 24 2.07 25.47 7.51
CA HIS A 24 2.78 24.67 8.50
C HIS A 24 4.14 25.33 8.74
N ARG A 25 4.36 25.93 9.92
CA ARG A 25 5.72 26.23 10.37
C ARG A 25 5.86 26.01 11.87
N SER A 26 6.81 25.12 12.15
CA SER A 26 7.40 24.68 13.42
C SER A 26 7.64 25.82 14.42
N GLU A 27 7.48 25.55 15.73
CA GLU A 27 8.56 25.41 16.74
C GLU A 27 7.92 25.33 18.14
N ARG A 28 8.10 24.22 18.87
CA ARG A 28 7.98 24.21 20.34
C ARG A 28 9.14 23.43 20.93
N GLY A 29 10.05 24.17 21.55
CA GLY A 29 11.12 23.63 22.38
C GLY A 29 10.64 23.21 23.77
N THR A 30 11.55 22.45 24.40
CA THR A 30 11.67 22.12 25.82
C THR A 30 10.61 21.22 26.47
N GLY A 31 11.02 19.99 26.73
CA GLY A 31 10.38 19.06 27.65
C GLY A 31 11.09 17.70 27.61
N LEU A 32 12.08 17.49 28.49
CA LEU A 32 12.70 16.20 28.75
C LEU A 32 11.64 15.12 29.06
N PRO A 33 11.81 13.87 28.61
CA PRO A 33 11.35 12.72 29.37
C PRO A 33 12.55 12.02 30.00
N SER A 34 12.65 12.21 31.32
CA SER A 34 13.26 11.25 32.22
C SER A 34 12.36 10.02 32.33
N PHE A 35 12.94 8.94 32.85
CA PHE A 35 12.36 7.71 33.38
C PHE A 35 12.11 6.50 32.45
N ALA A 36 12.84 5.45 32.83
CA ALA A 36 12.51 4.03 32.84
C ALA A 36 12.36 3.28 31.52
N GLY A 37 13.30 2.37 31.33
CA GLY A 37 13.14 1.23 30.44
C GLY A 37 11.94 0.37 30.81
N ALA A 38 11.25 -0.09 29.77
CA ALA A 38 10.45 -1.28 29.80
C ALA A 38 10.82 -2.06 28.53
N GLY A 39 11.20 -3.33 28.69
CA GLY A 39 11.47 -4.20 27.57
C GLY A 39 10.22 -4.36 26.72
N SER A 40 10.31 -3.96 25.46
CA SER A 40 9.30 -4.35 24.47
C SER A 40 9.59 -5.78 24.04
N SER A 41 8.88 -6.69 24.67
CA SER A 41 8.52 -7.99 24.11
C SER A 41 7.93 -7.75 22.71
N SER A 42 8.57 -8.28 21.68
CA SER A 42 8.06 -8.29 20.31
C SER A 42 6.82 -9.18 20.25
N ALA A 43 5.66 -8.61 20.55
CA ALA A 43 4.38 -9.18 20.15
C ALA A 43 4.21 -8.96 18.63
N PRO A 44 3.61 -9.90 17.90
CA PRO A 44 3.27 -9.68 16.50
C PRO A 44 2.21 -8.59 16.44
N GLU A 45 2.57 -7.42 15.93
CA GLU A 45 1.62 -6.35 15.65
C GLU A 45 0.56 -6.88 14.68
N GLY A 46 -0.69 -6.81 15.14
CA GLY A 46 -1.85 -7.26 14.38
C GLY A 46 -1.97 -6.47 13.08
N ILE A 47 -2.02 -7.20 11.96
CA ILE A 47 -2.34 -6.65 10.64
C ILE A 47 -3.68 -5.93 10.76
N SER A 48 -3.71 -4.63 10.46
CA SER A 48 -4.96 -3.87 10.52
C SER A 48 -5.88 -4.39 9.42
N SER A 49 -7.15 -4.61 9.72
CA SER A 49 -8.12 -5.20 8.79
C SER A 49 -8.34 -4.36 7.52
N SER A 50 -7.90 -3.10 7.53
CA SER A 50 -7.85 -2.19 6.37
C SER A 50 -6.74 -2.51 5.36
N ASP A 51 -5.72 -3.31 5.73
CA ASP A 51 -4.53 -3.56 4.90
C ASP A 51 -4.71 -4.70 3.88
N CYS A 52 -5.90 -5.30 3.82
CA CYS A 52 -6.21 -6.50 3.02
C CYS A 52 -7.60 -6.43 2.36
N THR A 53 -8.01 -5.27 1.86
CA THR A 53 -9.28 -5.11 1.13
C THR A 53 -9.16 -5.50 -0.35
N MET A 54 -10.27 -5.92 -0.96
CA MET A 54 -10.31 -6.22 -2.40
C MET A 54 -10.06 -4.97 -3.26
N GLU A 55 -10.45 -3.81 -2.76
CA GLU A 55 -10.20 -2.50 -3.37
C GLU A 55 -8.69 -2.20 -3.41
N TYR A 56 -7.98 -2.45 -2.30
CA TYR A 56 -6.53 -2.28 -2.25
C TYR A 56 -5.80 -3.20 -3.24
N LEU A 57 -6.23 -4.47 -3.33
CA LEU A 57 -5.71 -5.39 -4.34
C LEU A 57 -5.94 -4.87 -5.77
N ALA A 58 -7.10 -4.30 -6.04
CA ALA A 58 -7.41 -3.75 -7.36
C ALA A 58 -6.50 -2.57 -7.71
N ASP A 59 -6.19 -1.71 -6.76
CA ASP A 59 -5.29 -0.58 -6.96
C ASP A 59 -3.85 -1.04 -7.19
N LEU A 60 -3.33 -2.00 -6.42
CA LEU A 60 -2.01 -2.61 -6.66
C LEU A 60 -1.89 -3.22 -8.07
N ILE A 61 -2.95 -3.88 -8.56
CA ILE A 61 -2.97 -4.45 -9.92
C ILE A 61 -2.90 -3.35 -10.99
N LYS A 62 -3.55 -2.20 -10.76
CA LYS A 62 -3.47 -1.06 -11.69
C LYS A 62 -2.06 -0.48 -11.73
N GLU A 63 -1.44 -0.26 -10.56
CA GLU A 63 -0.09 0.27 -10.45
C GLU A 63 0.93 -0.66 -11.13
N LYS A 64 0.83 -1.98 -10.90
CA LYS A 64 1.65 -2.98 -11.59
C LYS A 64 1.60 -2.82 -13.11
N ARG A 65 0.39 -2.71 -13.68
CA ARG A 65 0.23 -2.53 -15.13
C ARG A 65 0.88 -1.26 -15.64
N GLN A 66 0.92 -0.19 -14.83
CA GLN A 66 1.60 1.04 -15.23
C GLN A 66 3.12 0.88 -15.22
N LEU A 67 3.68 0.13 -14.26
CA LEU A 67 5.12 -0.17 -14.23
C LEU A 67 5.55 -1.06 -15.40
N GLU A 68 4.72 -2.00 -15.82
CA GLU A 68 4.99 -2.88 -16.97
C GLU A 68 5.17 -2.10 -18.30
N ILE A 69 4.63 -0.88 -18.41
CA ILE A 69 4.80 0.00 -19.58
C ILE A 69 6.27 0.49 -19.71
N PHE A 70 7.02 0.49 -18.60
CA PHE A 70 8.41 0.94 -18.54
C PHE A 70 9.33 -0.17 -18.00
N PRO A 71 9.64 -1.19 -18.82
CA PRO A 71 10.51 -2.28 -18.40
C PRO A 71 11.88 -1.75 -17.93
N GLN A 72 12.37 -2.26 -16.81
CA GLN A 72 13.69 -1.92 -16.22
C GLN A 72 13.84 -0.52 -15.62
N PHE A 73 12.83 0.35 -15.67
CA PHE A 73 12.93 1.68 -15.05
C PHE A 73 12.76 1.62 -13.53
N PHE A 74 11.92 0.70 -13.04
CA PHE A 74 11.58 0.59 -11.61
C PHE A 74 11.62 -0.87 -11.10
N PRO A 75 12.74 -1.59 -11.26
CA PRO A 75 12.80 -3.02 -10.93
C PRO A 75 12.54 -3.30 -9.44
N HIS A 76 12.94 -2.40 -8.55
CA HIS A 76 12.70 -2.56 -7.12
C HIS A 76 11.25 -2.29 -6.72
N THR A 77 10.61 -1.30 -7.34
CA THR A 77 9.19 -0.99 -7.10
C THR A 77 8.30 -2.09 -7.64
N GLU A 78 8.61 -2.61 -8.83
CA GLU A 78 7.90 -3.75 -9.43
C GLU A 78 7.97 -4.98 -8.51
N ARG A 79 9.15 -5.31 -7.97
CA ARG A 79 9.31 -6.39 -6.99
C ARG A 79 8.44 -6.17 -5.74
N LEU A 80 8.43 -4.95 -5.19
CA LEU A 80 7.66 -4.64 -3.99
C LEU A 80 6.14 -4.79 -4.23
N ILE A 81 5.66 -4.32 -5.39
CA ILE A 81 4.24 -4.49 -5.75
C ILE A 81 3.89 -5.96 -5.93
N ASP A 82 4.76 -6.77 -6.52
CA ASP A 82 4.55 -8.22 -6.67
C ASP A 82 4.47 -8.95 -5.32
N GLU A 83 5.38 -8.63 -4.41
CA GLU A 83 5.37 -9.16 -3.04
C GLU A 83 4.08 -8.78 -2.31
N GLU A 84 3.64 -7.53 -2.45
CA GLU A 84 2.45 -7.03 -1.81
C GLU A 84 1.17 -7.64 -2.39
N ILE A 85 1.06 -7.74 -3.72
CA ILE A 85 -0.04 -8.44 -4.38
C ILE A 85 -0.10 -9.90 -3.91
N THR A 86 1.04 -10.57 -3.75
CA THR A 86 1.10 -11.94 -3.25
C THR A 86 0.59 -12.01 -1.81
N ARG A 87 1.02 -11.12 -0.92
CA ARG A 87 0.55 -11.03 0.46
C ARG A 87 -0.95 -10.77 0.55
N VAL A 88 -1.44 -9.75 -0.16
CA VAL A 88 -2.86 -9.34 -0.17
C VAL A 88 -3.74 -10.37 -0.87
N ARG A 89 -3.22 -11.19 -1.79
CA ARG A 89 -3.97 -12.36 -2.30
C ARG A 89 -3.98 -13.50 -1.30
N THR A 90 -2.90 -13.69 -0.55
CA THR A 90 -2.80 -14.81 0.40
C THR A 90 -3.70 -14.61 1.62
N VAL A 91 -3.96 -13.38 2.07
CA VAL A 91 -4.77 -13.12 3.28
C VAL A 91 -6.28 -13.39 3.08
N PRO A 92 -6.95 -12.88 2.03
CA PRO A 92 -8.37 -13.12 1.76
C PRO A 92 -8.63 -14.50 1.14
N PHE A 93 -7.69 -15.01 0.33
CA PHE A 93 -7.77 -16.32 -0.30
C PHE A 93 -6.92 -17.36 0.41
N HIS A 94 -6.73 -17.23 1.73
CA HIS A 94 -6.40 -18.37 2.59
C HIS A 94 -7.63 -19.31 2.60
N CYS A 95 -7.94 -19.88 1.43
CA CYS A 95 -8.99 -20.85 1.23
C CYS A 95 -8.70 -21.99 2.20
N SER A 96 -9.51 -22.10 3.27
CA SER A 96 -10.11 -23.30 3.88
C SER A 96 -9.34 -24.62 3.91
N PHE A 97 -8.04 -24.56 3.68
CA PHE A 97 -7.06 -25.61 3.78
C PHE A 97 -6.01 -24.94 4.66
N THR A 98 -6.26 -24.99 5.95
CA THR A 98 -5.17 -24.97 6.91
C THR A 98 -4.29 -26.15 6.52
N ILE A 99 -3.36 -25.93 5.60
CA ILE A 99 -2.13 -26.70 5.59
C ILE A 99 -1.55 -26.31 6.94
N GLU A 100 -1.83 -27.14 7.96
CA GLU A 100 -1.17 -27.01 9.24
C GLU A 100 0.29 -26.84 8.92
N LYS A 101 0.89 -25.77 9.45
CA LYS A 101 2.27 -25.48 9.20
C LYS A 101 3.07 -26.58 9.87
N VAL A 102 3.29 -27.68 9.14
CA VAL A 102 4.00 -28.85 9.64
C VAL A 102 5.48 -28.48 9.67
N ASP A 103 6.07 -28.53 10.85
CA ASP A 103 7.51 -28.42 11.00
C ASP A 103 8.14 -29.66 10.37
N LEU A 104 8.82 -29.48 9.23
CA LEU A 104 9.53 -30.55 8.57
C LEU A 104 10.80 -30.89 9.38
N PRO A 105 11.17 -32.19 9.46
CA PRO A 105 12.40 -32.61 10.12
C PRO A 105 13.65 -32.16 9.34
N GLU A 106 14.83 -32.33 9.96
CA GLU A 106 16.11 -32.17 9.25
C GLU A 106 16.16 -33.15 8.07
N PRO A 107 16.61 -32.70 6.88
CA PRO A 107 16.67 -33.58 5.72
C PRO A 107 17.62 -34.75 5.95
N GLU A 108 17.16 -35.96 5.64
CA GLU A 108 17.95 -37.17 5.71
C GLU A 108 17.90 -37.91 4.37
N GLY A 109 19.07 -38.33 3.88
CA GLY A 109 19.21 -39.15 2.66
C GLY A 109 19.20 -38.37 1.36
N ASP A 110 19.03 -39.10 0.26
CA ASP A 110 19.01 -38.54 -1.09
C ASP A 110 17.68 -37.84 -1.39
N PRO A 111 17.66 -36.74 -2.18
CA PRO A 111 16.43 -36.04 -2.52
C PRO A 111 15.50 -36.95 -3.36
N ILE A 112 14.27 -37.17 -2.85
CA ILE A 112 13.24 -37.95 -3.53
C ILE A 112 12.13 -37.05 -4.11
N THR A 113 11.58 -37.43 -5.26
CA THR A 113 10.40 -36.77 -5.85
C THR A 113 9.20 -37.71 -5.79
N ILE A 114 8.11 -37.29 -5.13
CA ILE A 114 6.88 -38.07 -4.97
C ILE A 114 5.77 -37.44 -5.82
N GLN A 115 5.02 -38.25 -6.58
CA GLN A 115 3.91 -37.80 -7.42
C GLN A 115 2.63 -38.59 -7.11
N LYS A 116 1.50 -37.89 -6.88
CA LYS A 116 0.17 -38.49 -6.70
C LYS A 116 -0.79 -37.91 -7.74
N LYS A 117 -1.34 -38.77 -8.60
CA LYS A 117 -2.40 -38.39 -9.55
C LYS A 117 -3.73 -38.28 -8.81
N VAL A 118 -4.37 -37.11 -8.85
CA VAL A 118 -5.72 -36.88 -8.33
C VAL A 118 -6.64 -36.66 -9.53
N TYR A 119 -7.67 -37.51 -9.68
CA TYR A 119 -8.65 -37.39 -10.77
C TYR A 119 -9.83 -36.51 -10.34
N VAL A 120 -10.28 -35.63 -11.24
CA VAL A 120 -11.45 -34.79 -11.02
C VAL A 120 -12.73 -35.63 -11.29
N PRO A 121 -13.74 -35.61 -10.40
CA PRO A 121 -14.95 -36.41 -10.54
C PRO A 121 -15.98 -35.78 -11.51
N CYS A 122 -15.58 -35.60 -12.78
CA CYS A 122 -16.41 -34.95 -13.80
C CYS A 122 -17.65 -35.76 -14.20
N LYS A 123 -17.68 -37.07 -13.91
CA LYS A 123 -18.82 -37.93 -14.24
C LYS A 123 -19.95 -37.76 -13.23
N GLU A 124 -19.60 -37.58 -11.96
CA GLU A 124 -20.53 -37.40 -10.85
C GLU A 124 -21.00 -35.94 -10.72
N HIS A 125 -20.14 -34.97 -11.08
CA HIS A 125 -20.42 -33.53 -11.04
C HIS A 125 -19.96 -32.85 -12.35
N PRO A 126 -20.77 -32.91 -13.42
CA PRO A 126 -20.44 -32.34 -14.72
C PRO A 126 -20.53 -30.80 -14.77
#